data_AF-M5AD24-F1
#
_entry.id   AF-M5AD24-F1
#
_cell.length_a   1.000
_cell.length_b   1.000
_cell.length_c   1.000
_cell.angle_alpha   90.00
_cell.angle_beta   90.00
_cell.angle_gamma   90.00
#
_symmetry.space_group_name_H-M   'P 1'
#
loop_
_entity.id
_entity.type
_entity.pdbx_description
1 polymer ?
#
loop_
_entity_poly.entity_id
_entity_poly.type
_entity_poly.pdbx_seq_one_letter_code
_entity_poly.pdbx_strand_id
1 'polypeptide(L)'
;MLGVVLAGQIFLIIFVHPASGFDAGMLHYAATSAKHVQEVNVMAYYSLNQNNLPIMLFMHWLTELTGQTSWLFFDFVTLFFVDLSVICNLISVWLVRPRALGAAIYLHVGWLAVFPSIIMPYTDAWGLPLVSIYLLCYFAMRKSALVRVLAANGFGISVTLTYFIKPSAIIPVIAIVIIELLAWLIRRKPVSDQVWFMAVALLVMVGGSAWHTYQYANQKVQSQTYIQLNKARAIPAIHFMAMGVYGSGGYSAKQAVQMAVLPTSKQKTDYSVTMLTKRLKKLGPIGYLTFLVKKQRNNTADGTFGWLKEGHFFHDNQRPNNRGISNKLKNFLYLYGRHIADFRFIAQFWWIMLLSIIALGFGPQRHVIQILRLSMVGGFLFLLLFEGGRSRYLIQYLPCLLLLATFSFDRAVANVRQLWGWYTEKLAAAIAADEESM
;
A
#
# COMPACT_ATOMS: atom_id res chain seq x y z
N MET A 1 -16.31 -12.69 -15.09
CA MET A 1 -15.93 -12.56 -13.66
C MET A 1 -15.46 -11.15 -13.32
N LEU A 2 -14.43 -10.59 -13.97
CA LEU A 2 -13.96 -9.22 -13.69
C LEU A 2 -15.08 -8.17 -13.79
N GLY A 3 -15.83 -8.14 -14.91
CA GLY A 3 -16.96 -7.21 -15.06
C GLY A 3 -18.06 -7.35 -13.99
N VAL A 4 -18.25 -8.54 -13.43
CA VAL A 4 -19.23 -8.78 -12.35
C VAL A 4 -18.76 -8.15 -11.04
N VAL A 5 -17.47 -8.28 -10.71
CA VAL A 5 -16.92 -7.66 -9.49
C VAL A 5 -16.90 -6.14 -9.63
N LEU A 6 -16.52 -5.60 -10.78
CA LEU A 6 -16.58 -4.15 -11.04
C LEU A 6 -18.01 -3.61 -10.89
N ALA A 7 -19.01 -4.29 -11.47
CA ALA A 7 -20.41 -3.93 -11.29
C ALA A 7 -20.84 -4.03 -9.82
N GLY A 8 -20.37 -5.05 -9.09
CA GLY A 8 -20.61 -5.22 -7.65
C GLY A 8 -20.01 -4.10 -6.80
N GLN A 9 -18.84 -3.59 -7.16
CA GLN A 9 -18.20 -2.46 -6.46
C GLN A 9 -18.96 -1.14 -6.69
N ILE A 10 -19.40 -0.89 -7.94
CA ILE A 10 -20.28 0.24 -8.26
C ILE A 10 -21.58 0.14 -7.45
N PHE A 11 -22.21 -1.03 -7.46
CA PHE A 11 -23.42 -1.29 -6.68
C PHE A 11 -23.18 -1.03 -5.18
N LEU A 12 -22.06 -1.50 -4.63
CA LEU A 12 -21.71 -1.27 -3.23
C LEU A 12 -21.63 0.23 -2.91
N ILE A 13 -20.92 1.02 -3.71
CA ILE A 13 -20.72 2.46 -3.47
C ILE A 13 -22.05 3.24 -3.55
N ILE A 14 -22.91 2.91 -4.52
CA ILE A 14 -24.23 3.54 -4.66
C ILE A 14 -25.06 3.38 -3.38
N PHE A 15 -24.95 2.23 -2.70
CA PHE A 15 -25.75 1.93 -1.51
C PHE A 15 -25.01 2.13 -0.18
N VAL A 16 -23.68 2.20 -0.18
CA VAL A 16 -22.83 2.30 1.02
C VAL A 16 -21.69 3.29 0.76
N HIS A 17 -21.87 4.51 1.24
CA HIS A 17 -20.91 5.62 1.14
C HIS A 17 -20.87 6.44 2.45
N PRO A 18 -20.39 5.85 3.55
CA PRO A 18 -20.40 6.48 4.86
C PRO A 18 -19.49 7.71 4.95
N ALA A 19 -19.81 8.59 5.90
CA ALA A 19 -18.85 9.59 6.34
C ALA A 19 -17.70 8.91 7.09
N SER A 20 -16.52 8.89 6.47
CA SER A 20 -15.31 8.32 7.07
C SER A 20 -14.79 9.20 8.19
N GLY A 21 -14.25 8.58 9.25
CA GLY A 21 -13.61 9.30 10.35
C GLY A 21 -12.10 9.42 10.19
N PHE A 22 -11.40 9.62 11.32
CA PHE A 22 -9.95 9.81 11.42
C PHE A 22 -9.41 10.82 10.38
N ASP A 23 -8.19 10.61 9.88
CA ASP A 23 -7.59 11.41 8.82
C ASP A 23 -8.47 11.55 7.57
N ALA A 24 -9.12 10.48 7.09
CA ALA A 24 -9.95 10.55 5.87
C ALA A 24 -11.11 11.54 6.04
N GLY A 25 -11.76 11.53 7.20
CA GLY A 25 -12.75 12.53 7.60
C GLY A 25 -12.20 13.95 7.61
N MET A 26 -11.01 14.15 8.18
CA MET A 26 -10.37 15.47 8.22
C MET A 26 -10.01 16.00 6.83
N LEU A 27 -9.54 15.12 5.93
CA LEU A 27 -9.24 15.46 4.54
C LEU A 27 -10.47 15.94 3.79
N HIS A 28 -11.56 15.17 3.87
CA HIS A 28 -12.84 15.53 3.25
C HIS A 28 -13.41 16.82 3.85
N TYR A 29 -13.42 16.93 5.17
CA TYR A 29 -13.93 18.12 5.87
C TYR A 29 -13.18 19.38 5.44
N ALA A 30 -11.85 19.35 5.44
CA ALA A 30 -11.04 20.49 5.05
C ALA A 30 -11.17 20.83 3.55
N ALA A 31 -11.27 19.84 2.67
CA ALA A 31 -11.31 20.06 1.22
C ALA A 31 -12.61 20.71 0.72
N THR A 32 -13.73 20.51 1.43
CA THR A 32 -15.07 20.82 0.93
C THR A 32 -15.58 22.22 1.25
N SER A 33 -14.85 23.01 2.07
CA SER A 33 -15.28 24.37 2.42
C SER A 33 -14.12 25.24 2.90
N ALA A 34 -14.01 26.43 2.31
CA ALA A 34 -13.07 27.47 2.75
C ALA A 34 -13.31 27.95 4.19
N LYS A 35 -14.51 27.73 4.76
CA LYS A 35 -14.79 28.05 6.17
C LYS A 35 -14.14 27.05 7.12
N HIS A 36 -14.12 25.76 6.75
CA HIS A 36 -13.58 24.71 7.62
C HIS A 36 -12.07 24.88 7.84
N VAL A 37 -11.33 25.28 6.82
CA VAL A 37 -9.87 25.52 6.92
C VAL A 37 -9.48 26.75 7.75
N GLN A 38 -10.45 27.59 8.14
CA GLN A 38 -10.25 28.69 9.08
C GLN A 38 -10.42 28.26 10.54
N GLU A 39 -10.95 27.07 10.78
CA GLU A 39 -11.11 26.55 12.13
C GLU A 39 -9.77 26.20 12.77
N VAL A 40 -9.60 26.58 14.04
CA VAL A 40 -8.35 26.38 14.79
C VAL A 40 -7.94 24.91 14.83
N ASN A 41 -8.90 23.99 14.95
CA ASN A 41 -8.63 22.55 15.02
C ASN A 41 -8.11 21.99 13.68
N VAL A 42 -8.65 22.47 12.55
CA VAL A 42 -8.24 22.05 11.21
C VAL A 42 -6.83 22.58 10.92
N MET A 43 -6.59 23.88 11.17
CA MET A 43 -5.25 24.47 11.03
C MET A 43 -4.22 23.76 11.91
N ALA A 44 -4.58 23.42 13.16
CA ALA A 44 -3.70 22.70 14.07
C ALA A 44 -3.37 21.29 13.57
N TYR A 45 -4.36 20.56 13.05
CA TYR A 45 -4.15 19.23 12.47
C TYR A 45 -3.18 19.27 11.30
N TYR A 46 -3.38 20.14 10.31
CA TYR A 46 -2.49 20.21 9.13
C TYR A 46 -1.12 20.81 9.45
N SER A 47 -1.01 21.64 10.49
CA SER A 47 0.29 22.11 10.98
C SER A 47 1.13 20.96 11.56
N LEU A 48 0.49 19.95 12.16
CA LEU A 48 1.14 18.75 12.69
C LEU A 48 1.40 17.71 11.58
N ASN A 49 0.36 17.39 10.81
CA ASN A 49 0.31 16.32 9.80
C ASN A 49 0.45 16.89 8.38
N GLN A 50 1.54 17.62 8.13
CA GLN A 50 1.76 18.30 6.84
C GLN A 50 1.88 17.32 5.66
N ASN A 51 2.20 16.05 5.91
CA ASN A 51 2.18 14.98 4.90
C ASN A 51 0.78 14.74 4.30
N ASN A 52 -0.28 15.14 5.00
CA ASN A 52 -1.66 15.02 4.51
C ASN A 52 -2.09 16.23 3.66
N LEU A 53 -1.28 17.28 3.58
CA LEU A 53 -1.61 18.50 2.82
C LEU A 53 -1.74 18.26 1.31
N PRO A 54 -0.82 17.56 0.61
CA PRO A 54 -0.91 17.40 -0.85
C PRO A 54 -2.21 16.70 -1.27
N ILE A 55 -2.62 15.66 -0.55
CA ILE A 55 -3.85 14.93 -0.87
C ILE A 55 -5.11 15.74 -0.54
N MET A 56 -5.11 16.53 0.54
CA MET A 56 -6.23 17.44 0.82
C MET A 56 -6.38 18.50 -0.27
N LEU A 57 -5.27 19.11 -0.72
CA LEU A 57 -5.30 20.08 -1.82
C LEU A 57 -5.79 19.46 -3.13
N PHE A 58 -5.43 18.20 -3.39
CA PHE A 58 -5.95 17.46 -4.54
C PHE A 58 -7.46 17.19 -4.41
N MET A 59 -7.94 16.82 -3.22
CA MET A 59 -9.39 16.70 -2.97
C MET A 59 -10.11 18.03 -3.18
N HIS A 60 -9.55 19.13 -2.67
CA HIS A 60 -10.11 20.47 -2.85
C HIS A 60 -10.12 20.88 -4.34
N TRP A 61 -9.07 20.59 -5.09
CA TRP A 61 -9.06 20.81 -6.53
C TRP A 61 -10.18 20.04 -7.25
N LEU A 62 -10.46 18.79 -6.84
CA LEU A 62 -11.60 18.03 -7.37
C LEU A 62 -12.95 18.67 -7.01
N THR A 63 -13.10 19.21 -5.79
CA THR A 63 -14.34 19.90 -5.40
C THR A 63 -14.55 21.17 -6.22
N GLU A 64 -13.51 21.97 -6.42
CA GLU A 64 -13.59 23.20 -7.24
C GLU A 64 -13.86 22.88 -8.72
N LEU A 65 -13.25 21.82 -9.25
CA LEU A 65 -13.42 21.42 -10.64
C LEU A 65 -14.84 20.90 -10.95
N THR A 66 -15.44 20.18 -10.00
CA THR A 66 -16.68 19.42 -10.24
C THR A 66 -17.90 19.97 -9.52
N GLY A 67 -17.72 20.84 -8.52
CA GLY A 67 -18.76 21.28 -7.59
C GLY A 67 -19.25 20.18 -6.62
N GLN A 68 -18.65 18.98 -6.65
CA GLN A 68 -19.09 17.84 -5.83
C GLN A 68 -18.33 17.77 -4.50
N THR A 69 -19.07 17.63 -3.40
CA THR A 69 -18.51 17.52 -2.05
C THR A 69 -18.99 16.27 -1.32
N SER A 70 -19.77 15.40 -1.95
CA SER A 70 -20.36 14.22 -1.30
C SER A 70 -19.33 13.11 -1.08
N TRP A 71 -19.56 12.29 -0.04
CA TRP A 71 -18.79 11.05 0.18
C TRP A 71 -18.92 10.09 -1.01
N LEU A 72 -20.13 9.99 -1.57
CA LEU A 72 -20.40 9.19 -2.77
C LEU A 72 -19.45 9.55 -3.93
N PHE A 73 -19.24 10.84 -4.19
CA PHE A 73 -18.31 11.29 -5.23
C PHE A 73 -16.88 10.84 -4.95
N PHE A 74 -16.37 11.05 -3.73
CA PHE A 74 -15.01 10.66 -3.37
C PHE A 74 -14.82 9.13 -3.29
N ASP A 75 -15.85 8.37 -2.98
CA ASP A 75 -15.83 6.90 -3.05
C ASP A 75 -15.74 6.43 -4.51
N PHE A 76 -16.44 7.08 -5.45
CA PHE A 76 -16.25 6.81 -6.89
C PHE A 76 -14.85 7.18 -7.39
N VAL A 77 -14.28 8.30 -6.92
CA VAL A 77 -12.87 8.64 -7.21
C VAL A 77 -11.97 7.53 -6.67
N THR A 78 -12.21 7.06 -5.46
CA THR A 78 -11.42 5.98 -4.84
C THR A 78 -11.52 4.68 -5.65
N LEU A 79 -12.73 4.31 -6.08
CA LEU A 79 -12.95 3.16 -6.96
C LEU A 79 -12.14 3.28 -8.26
N PHE A 80 -12.20 4.45 -8.92
CA PHE A 80 -11.43 4.70 -10.13
C PHE A 80 -9.92 4.48 -9.92
N PHE A 81 -9.37 4.99 -8.80
CA PHE A 81 -7.95 4.79 -8.48
C PHE A 81 -7.59 3.33 -8.24
N VAL A 82 -8.45 2.58 -7.56
CA VAL A 82 -8.27 1.14 -7.30
C VAL A 82 -8.34 0.34 -8.60
N ASP A 83 -9.33 0.61 -9.45
CA ASP A 83 -9.49 -0.09 -10.72
C ASP A 83 -8.37 0.25 -11.70
N LEU A 84 -7.89 1.51 -11.72
CA LEU A 84 -6.72 1.91 -12.49
C LEU A 84 -5.47 1.14 -12.04
N SER A 85 -5.29 0.92 -10.74
CA SER A 85 -4.19 0.09 -10.20
C SER A 85 -4.25 -1.35 -10.73
N VAL A 86 -5.45 -1.95 -10.79
CA VAL A 86 -5.68 -3.29 -11.35
C VAL A 86 -5.33 -3.31 -12.84
N ILE A 87 -5.84 -2.35 -13.62
CA ILE A 87 -5.58 -2.28 -15.06
C ILE A 87 -4.07 -2.17 -15.32
N CYS A 88 -3.36 -1.29 -14.63
CA CYS A 88 -1.92 -1.14 -14.78
C CYS A 88 -1.16 -2.43 -14.42
N ASN A 89 -1.59 -3.16 -13.38
CA ASN A 89 -1.02 -4.45 -13.03
C ASN A 89 -1.28 -5.52 -14.10
N LEU A 90 -2.52 -5.62 -14.62
CA LEU A 90 -2.85 -6.59 -15.67
C LEU A 90 -2.07 -6.31 -16.96
N ILE A 91 -1.91 -5.04 -17.34
CA ILE A 91 -1.04 -4.65 -18.46
C ILE A 91 0.42 -5.01 -18.15
N SER A 92 0.90 -4.78 -16.92
CA SER A 92 2.25 -5.20 -16.51
C SER A 92 2.47 -6.69 -16.67
N VAL A 93 1.50 -7.52 -16.26
CA VAL A 93 1.54 -8.97 -16.46
C VAL A 93 1.54 -9.31 -17.94
N TRP A 94 0.69 -8.68 -18.74
CA TRP A 94 0.66 -8.88 -20.18
C TRP A 94 2.01 -8.52 -20.84
N LEU A 95 2.65 -7.41 -20.45
CA LEU A 95 3.94 -7.01 -21.01
C LEU A 95 5.11 -7.95 -20.62
N VAL A 96 5.06 -8.53 -19.43
CA VAL A 96 6.15 -9.36 -18.86
C VAL A 96 5.96 -10.84 -19.18
N ARG A 97 4.74 -11.37 -19.01
CA ARG A 97 4.38 -12.78 -19.21
C ARG A 97 2.87 -12.93 -19.51
N PRO A 98 2.44 -12.78 -20.77
CA PRO A 98 1.03 -12.89 -21.16
C PRO A 98 0.33 -14.17 -20.66
N ARG A 99 1.05 -15.30 -20.62
CA ARG A 99 0.51 -16.58 -20.14
C ARG A 99 0.05 -16.56 -18.67
N ALA A 100 0.57 -15.64 -17.85
CA ALA A 100 0.17 -15.49 -16.45
C ALA A 100 -1.07 -14.59 -16.27
N LEU A 101 -1.61 -14.02 -17.35
CA LEU A 101 -2.73 -13.07 -17.28
C LEU A 101 -4.00 -13.69 -16.66
N GLY A 102 -4.27 -14.97 -16.94
CA GLY A 102 -5.39 -15.68 -16.33
C GLY A 102 -5.30 -15.71 -14.80
N ALA A 103 -4.16 -16.16 -14.27
CA ALA A 103 -3.90 -16.15 -12.83
C ALA A 103 -3.98 -14.73 -12.24
N ALA A 104 -3.44 -13.74 -12.95
CA ALA A 104 -3.52 -12.34 -12.55
C ALA A 104 -4.97 -11.87 -12.39
N ILE A 105 -5.83 -12.15 -13.39
CA ILE A 105 -7.24 -11.77 -13.35
C ILE A 105 -7.92 -12.40 -12.14
N TYR A 106 -7.75 -13.70 -11.89
CA TYR A 106 -8.38 -14.35 -10.72
C TYR A 106 -7.91 -13.76 -9.40
N LEU A 107 -6.61 -13.50 -9.24
CA LEU A 107 -6.07 -12.92 -8.01
C LEU A 107 -6.59 -11.49 -7.77
N HIS A 108 -6.65 -10.65 -8.80
CA HIS A 108 -7.17 -9.28 -8.69
C HIS A 108 -8.68 -9.27 -8.49
N VAL A 109 -9.44 -10.14 -9.16
CA VAL A 109 -10.89 -10.29 -8.94
C VAL A 109 -11.19 -10.70 -7.50
N GLY A 110 -10.43 -11.68 -6.97
CA GLY A 110 -10.56 -12.09 -5.57
C GLY A 110 -10.25 -10.94 -4.60
N TRP A 111 -9.21 -10.15 -4.87
CA TRP A 111 -8.86 -8.98 -4.08
C TRP A 111 -9.99 -7.94 -4.09
N LEU A 112 -10.45 -7.52 -5.27
CA LEU A 112 -11.50 -6.50 -5.43
C LEU A 112 -12.79 -6.90 -4.72
N ALA A 113 -13.14 -8.19 -4.74
CA ALA A 113 -14.33 -8.70 -4.06
C ALA A 113 -14.26 -8.57 -2.52
N VAL A 114 -13.07 -8.49 -1.93
CA VAL A 114 -12.85 -8.42 -0.47
C VAL A 114 -12.18 -7.12 -0.02
N PHE A 115 -12.10 -6.11 -0.87
CA PHE A 115 -11.40 -4.86 -0.59
C PHE A 115 -12.38 -3.69 -0.35
N PRO A 116 -12.94 -3.57 0.88
CA PRO A 116 -13.92 -2.52 1.19
C PRO A 116 -13.30 -1.12 1.26
N SER A 117 -11.98 -0.98 1.21
CA SER A 117 -11.32 0.34 1.21
C SER A 117 -11.60 1.18 -0.04
N ILE A 118 -12.38 0.68 -1.00
CA ILE A 118 -12.96 1.50 -2.09
C ILE A 118 -13.95 2.56 -1.59
N ILE A 119 -14.52 2.40 -0.39
CA ILE A 119 -15.38 3.41 0.28
C ILE A 119 -14.59 4.19 1.36
N MET A 120 -13.29 4.40 1.10
CA MET A 120 -12.38 5.09 2.02
C MET A 120 -11.41 5.99 1.23
N PRO A 121 -11.78 7.25 0.93
CA PRO A 121 -10.99 8.17 0.13
C PRO A 121 -9.78 8.68 0.92
N TYR A 122 -8.68 7.92 0.85
CA TYR A 122 -7.48 8.18 1.61
C TYR A 122 -6.21 7.71 0.88
N THR A 123 -5.05 8.13 1.37
CA THR A 123 -3.73 7.84 0.77
C THR A 123 -3.46 6.35 0.56
N ASP A 124 -4.10 5.48 1.36
CA ASP A 124 -3.94 4.03 1.25
C ASP A 124 -4.41 3.51 -0.11
N ALA A 125 -5.60 3.92 -0.54
CA ALA A 125 -6.18 3.53 -1.82
C ALA A 125 -5.66 4.42 -2.96
N TRP A 126 -5.50 5.72 -2.72
CA TRP A 126 -5.13 6.68 -3.77
C TRP A 126 -3.65 6.56 -4.18
N GLY A 127 -2.80 5.95 -3.35
CA GLY A 127 -1.42 5.63 -3.71
C GLY A 127 -1.26 4.40 -4.61
N LEU A 128 -2.24 3.49 -4.64
CA LEU A 128 -2.18 2.22 -5.38
C LEU A 128 -1.90 2.37 -6.88
N PRO A 129 -2.62 3.23 -7.64
CA PRO A 129 -2.37 3.33 -9.07
C PRO A 129 -1.00 3.90 -9.37
N LEU A 130 -0.46 4.82 -8.56
CA LEU A 130 0.88 5.37 -8.79
C LEU A 130 1.96 4.29 -8.65
N VAL A 131 1.80 3.39 -7.67
CA VAL A 131 2.65 2.20 -7.52
C VAL A 131 2.57 1.29 -8.73
N SER A 132 1.35 0.96 -9.18
CA SER A 132 1.16 0.13 -10.38
C SER A 132 1.70 0.79 -11.64
N ILE A 133 1.55 2.11 -11.78
CA ILE A 133 2.01 2.88 -12.95
C ILE A 133 3.53 2.88 -13.02
N TYR A 134 4.26 3.17 -11.94
CA TYR A 134 5.72 3.13 -12.04
C TYR A 134 6.22 1.70 -12.30
N LEU A 135 5.58 0.66 -11.76
CA LEU A 135 5.95 -0.72 -12.09
C LEU A 135 5.70 -1.04 -13.57
N LEU A 136 4.54 -0.63 -14.10
CA LEU A 136 4.20 -0.73 -15.51
C LEU A 136 5.22 -0.02 -16.39
N CYS A 137 5.54 1.23 -16.07
CA CYS A 137 6.54 2.03 -16.78
C CYS A 137 7.91 1.32 -16.76
N TYR A 138 8.35 0.82 -15.61
CA TYR A 138 9.59 0.07 -15.52
C TYR A 138 9.62 -1.16 -16.45
N PHE A 139 8.51 -1.90 -16.58
CA PHE A 139 8.43 -3.01 -17.53
C PHE A 139 8.37 -2.54 -18.99
N ALA A 140 7.66 -1.44 -19.26
CA ALA A 140 7.49 -0.87 -20.58
C ALA A 140 8.78 -0.22 -21.14
N MET A 141 9.72 0.21 -20.30
CA MET A 141 11.03 0.72 -20.74
C MET A 141 11.82 -0.27 -21.61
N ARG A 142 11.51 -1.57 -21.53
CA ARG A 142 12.16 -2.62 -22.33
C ARG A 142 11.55 -2.81 -23.72
N LYS A 143 10.57 -2.00 -24.11
CA LYS A 143 9.85 -2.11 -25.38
C LYS A 143 10.45 -1.16 -26.44
N SER A 144 9.66 -0.77 -27.45
CA SER A 144 10.08 0.10 -28.55
C SER A 144 10.59 1.45 -28.05
N ALA A 145 11.35 2.17 -28.89
CA ALA A 145 11.97 3.45 -28.51
C ALA A 145 10.95 4.48 -27.99
N LEU A 146 9.82 4.67 -28.68
CA LEU A 146 8.76 5.59 -28.24
C LEU A 146 8.17 5.17 -26.89
N VAL A 147 7.78 3.90 -26.74
CA VAL A 147 7.22 3.38 -25.49
C VAL A 147 8.23 3.52 -24.35
N ARG A 148 9.51 3.30 -24.63
CA ARG A 148 10.59 3.44 -23.66
C ARG A 148 10.73 4.86 -23.14
N VAL A 149 10.72 5.86 -24.03
CA VAL A 149 10.80 7.28 -23.65
C VAL A 149 9.57 7.69 -22.84
N LEU A 150 8.37 7.33 -23.29
CA LEU A 150 7.12 7.61 -22.55
C LEU A 150 7.14 6.95 -21.17
N ALA A 151 7.59 5.69 -21.10
CA ALA A 151 7.71 4.96 -19.85
C ALA A 151 8.78 5.56 -18.91
N ALA A 152 9.91 6.04 -19.43
CA ALA A 152 10.94 6.71 -18.62
C ALA A 152 10.39 7.96 -17.91
N ASN A 153 9.69 8.81 -18.67
CA ASN A 153 9.06 10.00 -18.10
C ASN A 153 7.91 9.64 -17.15
N GLY A 154 7.05 8.70 -17.57
CA GLY A 154 5.95 8.20 -16.73
C GLY A 154 6.43 7.63 -15.41
N PHE A 155 7.57 6.93 -15.39
CA PHE A 155 8.20 6.42 -14.18
C PHE A 155 8.62 7.55 -13.23
N GLY A 156 9.37 8.54 -13.71
CA GLY A 156 9.82 9.66 -12.86
C GLY A 156 8.65 10.47 -12.28
N ILE A 157 7.61 10.74 -13.08
CA ILE A 157 6.39 11.42 -12.64
C ILE A 157 5.68 10.61 -11.55
N SER A 158 5.37 9.34 -11.82
CA SER A 158 4.60 8.50 -10.90
C SER A 158 5.34 8.20 -9.59
N VAL A 159 6.65 8.00 -9.60
CA VAL A 159 7.47 7.86 -8.39
C VAL A 159 7.41 9.13 -7.53
N THR A 160 7.52 10.30 -8.18
CA THR A 160 7.48 11.59 -7.47
C THR A 160 6.10 11.85 -6.86
N LEU A 161 5.02 11.63 -7.62
CA LEU A 161 3.67 11.74 -7.09
C LEU A 161 3.42 10.73 -5.94
N THR A 162 3.96 9.51 -6.05
CA THR A 162 3.90 8.51 -4.98
C THR A 162 4.55 9.06 -3.71
N TYR A 163 5.69 9.75 -3.83
CA TYR A 163 6.37 10.36 -2.68
C TYR A 163 5.50 11.42 -1.98
N PHE A 164 4.78 12.27 -2.73
CA PHE A 164 3.89 13.28 -2.14
C PHE A 164 2.65 12.69 -1.48
N ILE A 165 2.10 11.60 -2.01
CA ILE A 165 0.92 10.94 -1.43
C ILE A 165 1.31 10.06 -0.24
N LYS A 166 2.34 9.24 -0.41
CA LYS A 166 2.79 8.27 0.60
C LYS A 166 4.26 7.90 0.40
N PRO A 167 5.21 8.57 1.07
CA PRO A 167 6.64 8.38 0.88
C PRO A 167 7.11 6.92 0.95
N SER A 168 6.57 6.12 1.87
CA SER A 168 6.95 4.71 2.03
C SER A 168 6.59 3.81 0.83
N ALA A 169 5.69 4.24 -0.03
CA ALA A 169 5.28 3.49 -1.22
C ALA A 169 6.31 3.54 -2.37
N ILE A 170 7.41 4.31 -2.23
CA ILE A 170 8.51 4.33 -3.20
C ILE A 170 9.53 3.20 -2.99
N ILE A 171 9.45 2.44 -1.90
CA ILE A 171 10.42 1.37 -1.59
C ILE A 171 10.64 0.37 -2.75
N PRO A 172 9.63 -0.02 -3.55
CA PRO A 172 9.85 -0.86 -4.72
C PRO A 172 10.81 -0.28 -5.76
N VAL A 173 10.94 1.05 -5.85
CA VAL A 173 11.93 1.72 -6.70
C VAL A 173 13.34 1.46 -6.19
N ILE A 174 13.55 1.48 -4.87
CA ILE A 174 14.84 1.14 -4.25
C ILE A 174 15.20 -0.32 -4.58
N ALA A 175 14.22 -1.22 -4.51
CA ALA A 175 14.42 -2.62 -4.88
C ALA A 175 14.79 -2.81 -6.37
N ILE A 176 14.14 -2.06 -7.28
CA ILE A 176 14.51 -2.03 -8.70
C ILE A 176 15.97 -1.60 -8.86
N VAL A 177 16.37 -0.48 -8.24
CA VAL A 177 17.73 0.04 -8.34
C VAL A 177 18.75 -1.00 -7.83
N ILE A 178 18.54 -1.57 -6.65
CA ILE A 178 19.44 -2.58 -6.08
C ILE A 178 19.58 -3.78 -7.01
N ILE A 179 18.47 -4.34 -7.49
CA ILE A 179 18.51 -5.54 -8.32
C ILE A 179 19.11 -5.27 -9.71
N GLU A 180 18.84 -4.12 -10.33
CA GLU A 180 19.46 -3.74 -11.60
C GLU A 180 20.98 -3.51 -11.44
N LEU A 181 21.41 -2.85 -10.37
CA LEU A 181 22.83 -2.65 -10.07
C LEU A 181 23.54 -3.99 -9.84
N LEU A 182 22.96 -4.88 -9.03
CA LEU A 182 23.52 -6.21 -8.79
C LEU A 182 23.57 -7.04 -10.09
N ALA A 183 22.52 -7.01 -10.90
CA ALA A 183 22.50 -7.72 -12.17
C ALA A 183 23.57 -7.19 -13.14
N TRP A 184 23.82 -5.88 -13.14
CA TRP A 184 24.90 -5.27 -13.90
C TRP A 184 26.29 -5.71 -13.39
N LEU A 185 26.54 -5.65 -12.08
CA LEU A 185 27.80 -6.06 -11.47
C LEU A 185 28.14 -7.54 -11.70
N ILE A 186 27.12 -8.42 -11.64
CA ILE A 186 27.29 -9.87 -11.82
C ILE A 186 27.54 -10.25 -13.28
N ARG A 187 27.06 -9.47 -14.26
CA ARG A 187 27.19 -9.80 -15.69
C ARG A 187 28.64 -9.91 -16.15
N ARG A 188 29.61 -9.26 -15.48
CA ARG A 188 31.07 -9.29 -15.76
C ARG A 188 31.49 -9.12 -17.24
N LYS A 189 30.58 -8.65 -18.10
CA LYS A 189 30.83 -8.40 -19.52
C LYS A 189 31.00 -6.91 -19.74
N PRO A 190 31.93 -6.48 -20.61
CA PRO A 190 32.03 -5.08 -21.00
C PRO A 190 30.69 -4.64 -21.59
N VAL A 191 30.21 -3.49 -21.15
CA VAL A 191 28.99 -2.87 -21.65
C VAL A 191 29.37 -1.97 -22.82
N SER A 192 28.68 -2.10 -23.95
CA SER A 192 28.96 -1.27 -25.12
C SER A 192 28.56 0.19 -24.89
N ASP A 193 29.22 1.11 -25.58
CA ASP A 193 28.95 2.55 -25.49
C ASP A 193 27.48 2.89 -25.77
N GLN A 194 26.83 2.16 -26.68
CA GLN A 194 25.40 2.32 -26.99
C GLN A 194 24.51 1.97 -25.79
N VAL A 195 24.83 0.90 -25.06
CA VAL A 195 24.07 0.50 -23.87
C VAL A 195 24.30 1.50 -22.74
N TRP A 196 25.52 2.00 -22.59
CA TRP A 196 25.85 3.08 -21.65
C TRP A 196 25.09 4.37 -21.97
N PHE A 197 25.15 4.83 -23.21
CA PHE A 197 24.43 6.02 -23.67
C PHE A 197 22.92 5.88 -23.41
N MET A 198 22.34 4.72 -23.75
CA MET A 198 20.93 4.46 -23.49
C MET A 198 20.61 4.46 -21.99
N ALA A 199 21.45 3.86 -21.15
CA ALA A 199 21.25 3.87 -19.70
C ALA A 199 21.29 5.29 -19.13
N VAL A 200 22.27 6.11 -19.54
CA VAL A 200 22.39 7.51 -19.14
C VAL A 200 21.19 8.33 -19.64
N ALA A 201 20.78 8.16 -20.90
CA ALA A 201 19.62 8.84 -21.46
C ALA A 201 18.34 8.52 -20.66
N LEU A 202 18.13 7.26 -20.29
CA LEU A 202 17.00 6.86 -19.45
C LEU A 202 17.08 7.46 -18.05
N LEU A 203 18.26 7.49 -17.44
CA LEU A 203 18.46 8.13 -16.14
C LEU A 203 18.17 9.63 -16.19
N VAL A 204 18.58 10.33 -17.26
CA VAL A 204 18.27 11.75 -17.46
C VAL A 204 16.76 11.95 -17.66
N MET A 205 16.08 11.09 -18.42
CA MET A 205 14.62 11.20 -18.60
C MET A 205 13.85 10.94 -17.30
N VAL A 206 14.21 9.88 -16.56
CA VAL A 206 13.62 9.57 -15.25
C VAL A 206 13.91 10.67 -14.25
N GLY A 207 15.17 11.08 -14.11
CA GLY A 207 15.61 12.10 -13.18
C GLY A 207 15.05 13.48 -13.51
N GLY A 208 15.04 13.86 -14.78
CA GLY A 208 14.49 15.12 -15.26
C GLY A 208 12.99 15.20 -15.02
N SER A 209 12.22 14.20 -15.44
CA SER A 209 10.77 14.16 -15.20
C SER A 209 10.42 14.14 -13.70
N ALA A 210 11.19 13.39 -12.88
CA ALA A 210 11.02 13.40 -11.43
C ALA A 210 11.33 14.77 -10.82
N TRP A 211 12.44 15.41 -11.22
CA TRP A 211 12.82 16.73 -10.77
C TRP A 211 11.78 17.80 -11.12
N HIS A 212 11.34 17.84 -12.38
CA HIS A 212 10.31 18.78 -12.82
C HIS A 212 8.98 18.58 -12.08
N THR A 213 8.57 17.32 -11.89
CA THR A 213 7.36 16.99 -11.12
C THR A 213 7.51 17.42 -9.67
N TYR A 214 8.66 17.19 -9.05
CA TYR A 214 8.92 17.57 -7.66
C TYR A 214 8.87 19.08 -7.50
N GLN A 215 9.54 19.82 -8.38
CA GLN A 215 9.54 21.28 -8.35
C GLN A 215 8.13 21.84 -8.51
N TYR A 216 7.36 21.32 -9.48
CA TYR A 216 5.98 21.75 -9.69
C TYR A 216 5.07 21.44 -8.49
N ALA A 217 5.07 20.19 -8.02
CA ALA A 217 4.22 19.75 -6.92
C ALA A 217 4.61 20.46 -5.60
N ASN A 218 5.91 20.55 -5.30
CA ASN A 218 6.38 21.26 -4.13
C ASN A 218 6.03 22.75 -4.20
N GLN A 219 6.22 23.41 -5.35
CA GLN A 219 5.83 24.80 -5.51
C GLN A 219 4.33 24.99 -5.22
N LYS A 220 3.46 24.16 -5.80
CA LYS A 220 2.01 24.20 -5.55
C LYS A 220 1.66 24.00 -4.08
N VAL A 221 2.32 23.07 -3.40
CA VAL A 221 2.09 22.80 -1.96
C VAL A 221 2.61 23.94 -1.09
N GLN A 222 3.77 24.52 -1.42
CA GLN A 222 4.40 25.57 -0.61
C GLN A 222 3.74 26.95 -0.82
N SER A 223 3.23 27.22 -2.02
CA SER A 223 2.62 28.50 -2.40
C SER A 223 1.09 28.52 -2.26
N GLN A 224 0.47 27.42 -1.80
CA GLN A 224 -0.97 27.37 -1.57
C GLN A 224 -1.39 28.41 -0.53
N THR A 225 -2.55 29.03 -0.73
CA THR A 225 -3.13 30.02 0.19
C THR A 225 -4.45 29.56 0.82
N TYR A 226 -4.85 28.31 0.54
CA TYR A 226 -6.12 27.75 0.97
C TYR A 226 -6.20 27.54 2.48
N ILE A 227 -5.12 27.03 3.09
CA ILE A 227 -5.04 26.81 4.54
C ILE A 227 -3.77 27.42 5.13
N GLN A 228 -3.92 28.13 6.26
CA GLN A 228 -2.80 28.72 6.99
C GLN A 228 -2.16 27.70 7.93
N LEU A 229 -0.85 27.49 7.77
CA LEU A 229 -0.12 26.43 8.48
C LEU A 229 1.07 26.99 9.26
N ASN A 230 1.24 26.48 10.49
CA ASN A 230 2.47 26.68 11.23
C ASN A 230 3.45 25.54 10.92
N LYS A 231 4.38 25.79 9.99
CA LYS A 231 5.36 24.78 9.55
C LYS A 231 6.26 24.26 10.68
N ALA A 232 6.55 25.09 11.68
CA ALA A 232 7.40 24.71 12.81
C ALA A 232 6.77 23.63 13.72
N ARG A 233 5.47 23.37 13.56
CA ARG A 233 4.77 22.32 14.32
C ARG A 233 4.83 20.94 13.65
N ALA A 234 5.45 20.77 12.48
CA ALA A 234 5.54 19.47 11.81
C ALA A 234 5.98 18.34 12.75
N ILE A 235 5.33 17.18 12.67
CA ILE A 235 5.78 15.98 13.38
C ILE A 235 7.05 15.44 12.68
N PRO A 236 8.17 15.29 13.40
CA PRO A 236 9.41 14.84 12.79
C PRO A 236 9.39 13.32 12.53
N ALA A 237 10.11 12.87 11.49
CA ALA A 237 10.14 11.45 11.09
C ALA A 237 10.54 10.49 12.22
N ILE A 238 11.46 10.92 13.10
CA ILE A 238 11.91 10.14 14.26
C ILE A 238 10.77 9.81 15.25
N HIS A 239 9.70 10.62 15.27
CA HIS A 239 8.53 10.34 16.08
C HIS A 239 7.85 9.04 15.66
N PHE A 240 7.73 8.80 14.35
CA PHE A 240 7.13 7.58 13.82
C PHE A 240 7.99 6.35 14.15
N MET A 241 9.31 6.46 14.19
CA MET A 241 10.18 5.38 14.70
C MET A 241 9.95 5.14 16.20
N ALA A 242 9.89 6.21 17.01
CA ALA A 242 9.64 6.11 18.44
C ALA A 242 8.27 5.48 18.72
N MET A 243 7.22 5.88 17.99
CA MET A 243 5.88 5.28 18.07
C MET A 243 5.89 3.83 17.57
N GLY A 244 6.67 3.54 16.53
CA GLY A 244 6.87 2.21 15.98
C GLY A 244 7.42 1.16 16.96
N VAL A 245 8.04 1.58 18.06
CA VAL A 245 8.51 0.70 19.14
C VAL A 245 7.65 0.78 20.41
N TYR A 246 6.47 1.40 20.34
CA TYR A 246 5.53 1.53 21.45
C TYR A 246 4.35 0.57 21.31
N GLY A 247 3.93 -0.06 22.42
CA GLY A 247 2.75 -0.95 22.43
C GLY A 247 2.90 -2.12 21.46
N SER A 248 2.04 -2.18 20.44
CA SER A 248 2.10 -3.17 19.35
C SER A 248 2.83 -2.67 18.10
N GLY A 249 3.37 -1.45 18.13
CA GLY A 249 4.13 -0.80 17.06
C GLY A 249 3.32 0.04 16.07
N GLY A 250 2.02 0.22 16.29
CA GLY A 250 1.16 1.07 15.44
C GLY A 250 0.70 2.36 16.07
N TYR A 251 -0.19 3.05 15.36
CA TYR A 251 -0.72 4.35 15.77
C TYR A 251 -1.14 4.37 17.25
N SER A 252 -0.73 5.42 17.96
CA SER A 252 -1.11 5.68 19.33
C SER A 252 -1.54 7.13 19.51
N ALA A 253 -2.83 7.34 19.78
CA ALA A 253 -3.40 8.66 20.07
C ALA A 253 -2.65 9.38 21.21
N LYS A 254 -2.28 8.65 22.27
CA LYS A 254 -1.49 9.21 23.39
C LYS A 254 -0.13 9.75 22.93
N GLN A 255 0.54 9.06 22.00
CA GLN A 255 1.82 9.53 21.46
C GLN A 255 1.64 10.74 20.53
N ALA A 256 0.57 10.74 19.73
CA ALA A 256 0.24 11.85 18.84
C ALA A 256 -0.12 13.13 19.62
N VAL A 257 -0.91 13.02 20.69
CA VAL A 257 -1.26 14.15 21.58
C VAL A 257 0.00 14.81 22.15
N GLN A 258 1.02 14.03 22.53
CA GLN A 258 2.27 14.59 23.01
C GLN A 258 2.96 15.48 21.96
N MET A 259 2.87 15.12 20.66
CA MET A 259 3.39 15.96 19.58
C MET A 259 2.59 17.23 19.36
N ALA A 260 1.31 17.25 19.75
CA ALA A 260 0.48 18.45 19.69
C ALA A 260 0.84 19.46 20.81
N VAL A 261 1.20 18.95 21.99
CA VAL A 261 1.54 19.73 23.19
C VAL A 261 2.94 20.35 23.09
N LEU A 262 3.92 19.63 22.55
CA LEU A 262 5.29 20.14 22.43
C LEU A 262 5.34 21.31 21.41
N PRO A 263 5.89 22.48 21.79
CA PRO A 263 5.73 23.68 20.95
C PRO A 263 6.68 23.72 19.75
N THR A 264 7.93 23.28 19.90
CA THR A 264 8.95 23.38 18.83
C THR A 264 9.30 22.03 18.19
N SER A 265 9.70 22.06 16.91
CA SER A 265 10.20 20.88 16.19
C SER A 265 11.40 20.22 16.90
N LYS A 266 12.30 21.02 17.49
CA LYS A 266 13.44 20.52 18.27
C LYS A 266 12.98 19.74 19.50
N GLN A 267 12.08 20.29 20.32
CA GLN A 267 11.56 19.56 21.49
C GLN A 267 10.83 18.26 21.12
N LYS A 268 10.08 18.25 20.01
CA LYS A 268 9.45 17.01 19.49
C LYS A 268 10.48 15.96 19.10
N THR A 269 11.56 16.39 18.44
CA THR A 269 12.68 15.55 18.03
C THR A 269 13.40 14.97 19.25
N ASP A 270 13.79 15.83 20.20
CA ASP A 270 14.50 15.43 21.43
C ASP A 270 13.67 14.47 22.28
N TYR A 271 12.37 14.76 22.45
CA TYR A 271 11.44 13.85 23.13
C TYR A 271 11.35 12.50 22.42
N SER A 272 11.23 12.50 21.09
CA SER A 272 11.08 11.26 20.31
C SER A 272 12.36 10.40 20.35
N VAL A 273 13.54 11.02 20.26
CA VAL A 273 14.84 10.34 20.43
C VAL A 273 14.96 9.73 21.82
N THR A 274 14.59 10.51 22.86
CA THR A 274 14.61 10.06 24.25
C THR A 274 13.69 8.85 24.44
N MET A 275 12.46 8.92 23.91
CA MET A 275 11.49 7.83 24.02
C MET A 275 11.87 6.59 23.23
N LEU A 276 12.41 6.75 22.02
CA LEU A 276 12.95 5.64 21.22
C LEU A 276 14.07 4.93 21.99
N THR A 277 15.05 5.69 22.48
CA THR A 277 16.18 5.16 23.23
C THR A 277 15.73 4.45 24.51
N LYS A 278 14.83 5.07 25.28
CA LYS A 278 14.28 4.49 26.51
C LYS A 278 13.55 3.16 26.23
N ARG A 279 12.77 3.09 25.15
CA ARG A 279 12.02 1.87 24.78
C ARG A 279 12.94 0.75 24.30
N LEU A 280 13.91 1.06 23.45
CA LEU A 280 14.90 0.09 22.99
C LEU A 280 15.73 -0.48 24.15
N LYS A 281 16.21 0.39 25.06
CA LYS A 281 16.92 -0.03 26.28
C LYS A 281 16.05 -0.92 27.18
N LYS A 282 14.76 -0.56 27.36
CA LYS A 282 13.82 -1.35 28.16
C LYS A 282 13.56 -2.74 27.56
N LEU A 283 13.47 -2.84 26.23
CA LEU A 283 13.25 -4.12 25.55
C LEU A 283 14.50 -5.01 25.59
N GLY A 284 15.69 -4.41 25.53
CA GLY A 284 16.93 -5.14 25.32
C GLY A 284 16.97 -5.87 23.96
N PRO A 285 18.09 -6.54 23.61
CA PRO A 285 18.22 -7.17 22.30
C PRO A 285 17.19 -8.29 22.04
N ILE A 286 17.03 -9.20 23.00
CA ILE A 286 16.12 -10.35 22.88
C ILE A 286 14.65 -9.89 22.89
N GLY A 287 14.29 -8.98 23.80
CA GLY A 287 12.94 -8.44 23.86
C GLY A 287 12.58 -7.61 22.63
N TYR A 288 13.55 -6.89 22.04
CA TYR A 288 13.35 -6.20 20.77
C TYR A 288 13.12 -7.18 19.62
N LEU A 289 13.87 -8.28 19.53
CA LEU A 289 13.63 -9.32 18.52
C LEU A 289 12.23 -9.92 18.65
N THR A 290 11.81 -10.26 19.87
CA THR A 290 10.45 -10.77 20.14
C THR A 290 9.38 -9.73 19.77
N PHE A 291 9.64 -8.46 20.06
CA PHE A 291 8.77 -7.36 19.65
C PHE A 291 8.67 -7.27 18.12
N LEU A 292 9.78 -7.35 17.38
CA LEU A 292 9.78 -7.31 15.92
C LEU A 292 8.98 -8.47 15.32
N VAL A 293 9.09 -9.69 15.84
CA VAL A 293 8.29 -10.83 15.38
C VAL A 293 6.79 -10.58 15.60
N LYS A 294 6.41 -10.11 16.80
CA LYS A 294 5.00 -9.75 17.11
C LYS A 294 4.50 -8.62 16.22
N LYS A 295 5.32 -7.61 15.98
CA LYS A 295 4.99 -6.48 15.11
C LYS A 295 4.84 -6.91 13.67
N GLN A 296 5.71 -7.78 13.16
CA GLN A 296 5.60 -8.33 11.81
C GLN A 296 4.31 -9.13 11.65
N ARG A 297 3.96 -9.97 12.63
CA ARG A 297 2.65 -10.64 12.64
C ARG A 297 1.51 -9.63 12.55
N ASN A 298 1.54 -8.55 13.33
CA ASN A 298 0.50 -7.54 13.28
C ASN A 298 0.48 -6.74 11.96
N ASN A 299 1.64 -6.59 11.31
CA ASN A 299 1.74 -6.04 9.96
C ASN A 299 1.09 -6.95 8.92
N THR A 300 1.19 -8.27 9.03
CA THR A 300 0.85 -9.16 7.90
C THR A 300 -0.33 -10.10 8.13
N ALA A 301 -0.78 -10.33 9.35
CA ALA A 301 -1.70 -11.43 9.62
C ALA A 301 -3.17 -11.17 9.23
N ASP A 302 -3.59 -9.90 9.15
CA ASP A 302 -5.00 -9.51 9.00
C ASP A 302 -5.37 -9.28 7.53
N GLY A 303 -6.11 -10.23 6.96
CA GLY A 303 -6.56 -10.21 5.56
C GLY A 303 -7.62 -9.17 5.24
N THR A 304 -8.20 -8.50 6.24
CA THR A 304 -9.04 -7.31 6.02
C THR A 304 -8.24 -6.03 5.92
N PHE A 305 -6.91 -6.11 6.03
CA PHE A 305 -6.00 -4.96 6.06
C PHE A 305 -6.35 -3.93 7.14
N GLY A 306 -6.80 -4.39 8.30
CA GLY A 306 -7.13 -3.53 9.44
C GLY A 306 -8.45 -2.77 9.29
N TRP A 307 -9.37 -3.27 8.46
CA TRP A 307 -10.74 -2.74 8.37
C TRP A 307 -11.41 -2.67 9.75
N LEU A 308 -11.99 -1.52 10.10
CA LEU A 308 -12.63 -1.25 11.40
C LEU A 308 -11.70 -1.33 12.63
N LYS A 309 -10.36 -1.28 12.45
CA LYS A 309 -9.42 -1.20 13.59
C LYS A 309 -9.21 0.21 14.12
N GLU A 310 -9.47 1.23 13.31
CA GLU A 310 -9.48 2.61 13.80
C GLU A 310 -10.74 2.84 14.64
N GLY A 311 -10.63 3.63 15.72
CA GLY A 311 -11.73 3.83 16.67
C GLY A 311 -12.99 4.42 16.02
N HIS A 312 -12.99 5.71 15.73
CA HIS A 312 -14.07 6.39 15.00
C HIS A 312 -13.93 6.12 13.49
N PHE A 313 -14.13 4.87 13.06
CA PHE A 313 -13.89 4.46 11.67
C PHE A 313 -14.85 5.14 10.69
N PHE A 314 -16.14 5.16 11.02
CA PHE A 314 -17.17 5.95 10.35
C PHE A 314 -17.95 6.76 11.38
N HIS A 315 -18.47 7.91 10.97
CA HIS A 315 -19.36 8.74 11.79
C HIS A 315 -20.81 8.20 11.86
N ASP A 316 -21.20 7.39 10.87
CA ASP A 316 -22.50 6.73 10.81
C ASP A 316 -22.76 5.79 12.01
N ASN A 317 -24.04 5.51 12.28
CA ASN A 317 -24.42 4.44 13.19
C ASN A 317 -23.82 3.10 12.74
N GLN A 318 -22.96 2.52 13.60
CA GLN A 318 -22.25 1.26 13.34
C GLN A 318 -23.11 0.00 13.52
N ARG A 319 -24.40 0.16 13.88
CA ARG A 319 -25.39 -0.92 14.06
C ARG A 319 -26.46 -0.89 12.97
N PRO A 320 -26.19 -1.45 11.77
CA PRO A 320 -27.18 -1.52 10.71
C PRO A 320 -28.33 -2.46 11.10
N ASN A 321 -29.55 -2.16 10.65
CA ASN A 321 -30.69 -3.08 10.75
C ASN A 321 -30.77 -3.98 9.50
N ASN A 322 -31.88 -4.71 9.27
CA ASN A 322 -32.04 -5.57 8.08
C ASN A 322 -33.01 -4.99 7.03
N ARG A 323 -33.39 -3.72 7.15
CA ARG A 323 -34.36 -3.06 6.27
C ARG A 323 -33.64 -2.32 5.15
N GLY A 324 -34.01 -2.65 3.91
CA GLY A 324 -33.45 -2.03 2.70
C GLY A 324 -32.08 -2.59 2.28
N ILE A 325 -31.72 -2.34 1.03
CA ILE A 325 -30.49 -2.87 0.40
C ILE A 325 -29.24 -2.30 1.09
N SER A 326 -29.20 -1.00 1.38
CA SER A 326 -28.07 -0.34 2.04
C SER A 326 -27.72 -1.01 3.37
N ASN A 327 -28.69 -1.22 4.27
CA ASN A 327 -28.40 -1.85 5.56
C ASN A 327 -28.00 -3.32 5.42
N LYS A 328 -28.56 -4.06 4.45
CA LYS A 328 -28.11 -5.44 4.15
C LYS A 328 -26.64 -5.48 3.76
N LEU A 329 -26.17 -4.52 2.95
CA LEU A 329 -24.74 -4.41 2.59
C LEU A 329 -23.88 -3.95 3.79
N LYS A 330 -24.34 -2.94 4.54
CA LYS A 330 -23.65 -2.45 5.75
C LYS A 330 -23.46 -3.57 6.79
N ASN A 331 -24.34 -4.56 6.86
CA ASN A 331 -24.18 -5.72 7.76
C ASN A 331 -22.90 -6.53 7.51
N PHE A 332 -22.30 -6.47 6.32
CA PHE A 332 -21.00 -7.11 6.04
C PHE A 332 -19.81 -6.22 6.38
N LEU A 333 -20.00 -4.90 6.45
CA LEU A 333 -18.89 -3.93 6.45
C LEU A 333 -18.76 -3.12 7.74
N TYR A 334 -19.80 -3.06 8.57
CA TYR A 334 -19.83 -2.22 9.78
C TYR A 334 -19.52 -3.03 11.03
N LEU A 335 -19.03 -2.36 12.07
CA LEU A 335 -18.51 -3.00 13.30
C LEU A 335 -19.50 -3.96 13.97
N TYR A 336 -20.78 -3.58 14.03
CA TYR A 336 -21.83 -4.39 14.64
C TYR A 336 -22.79 -4.98 13.60
N GLY A 337 -22.34 -5.10 12.35
CA GLY A 337 -23.10 -5.77 11.30
C GLY A 337 -23.17 -7.29 11.53
N ARG A 338 -24.33 -7.90 11.23
CA ARG A 338 -24.58 -9.33 11.46
C ARG A 338 -23.60 -10.26 10.72
N HIS A 339 -23.09 -9.82 9.57
CA HIS A 339 -22.27 -10.63 8.65
C HIS A 339 -20.81 -10.15 8.59
N ILE A 340 -20.37 -9.32 9.55
CA ILE A 340 -18.99 -8.82 9.57
C ILE A 340 -17.97 -9.97 9.75
N ALA A 341 -18.35 -11.02 10.47
CA ALA A 341 -17.52 -12.22 10.64
C ALA A 341 -17.37 -12.99 9.31
N ASP A 342 -18.44 -13.10 8.52
CA ASP A 342 -18.43 -13.75 7.21
C ASP A 342 -17.48 -13.01 6.26
N PHE A 343 -17.58 -11.68 6.19
CA PHE A 343 -16.65 -10.84 5.43
C PHE A 343 -15.20 -11.06 5.88
N ARG A 344 -14.93 -11.00 7.18
CA ARG A 344 -13.59 -11.21 7.74
C ARG A 344 -13.03 -12.58 7.37
N PHE A 345 -13.85 -13.63 7.42
CA PHE A 345 -13.45 -14.97 7.04
C PHE A 345 -13.07 -15.06 5.56
N ILE A 346 -13.90 -14.52 4.66
CA ILE A 346 -13.65 -14.55 3.21
C ILE A 346 -12.38 -13.76 2.86
N ALA A 347 -12.22 -12.56 3.43
CA ALA A 347 -11.03 -11.74 3.24
C ALA A 347 -9.77 -12.43 3.76
N GLN A 348 -9.84 -13.07 4.93
CA GLN A 348 -8.73 -13.83 5.50
C GLN A 348 -8.38 -15.05 4.65
N PHE A 349 -9.38 -15.76 4.14
CA PHE A 349 -9.16 -16.91 3.26
C PHE A 349 -8.44 -16.49 1.97
N TRP A 350 -8.92 -15.44 1.30
CA TRP A 350 -8.26 -14.89 0.11
C TRP A 350 -6.81 -14.48 0.41
N TRP A 351 -6.58 -13.83 1.55
CA TRP A 351 -5.25 -13.39 1.96
C TRP A 351 -4.30 -14.56 2.23
N ILE A 352 -4.74 -15.60 2.95
CA ILE A 352 -3.95 -16.81 3.21
C ILE A 352 -3.63 -17.52 1.89
N MET A 353 -4.60 -17.61 0.97
CA MET A 353 -4.37 -18.19 -0.36
C MET A 353 -3.28 -17.42 -1.12
N LEU A 354 -3.36 -16.09 -1.15
CA LEU A 354 -2.35 -15.24 -1.79
C LEU A 354 -0.94 -15.46 -1.19
N LEU A 355 -0.83 -15.45 0.14
CA LEU A 355 0.44 -15.68 0.83
C LEU A 355 0.98 -17.09 0.60
N SER A 356 0.10 -18.10 0.54
CA SER A 356 0.48 -19.49 0.26
C SER A 356 1.07 -19.64 -1.13
N ILE A 357 0.48 -18.98 -2.15
CA ILE A 357 1.04 -18.96 -3.51
C ILE A 357 2.46 -18.35 -3.50
N ILE A 358 2.66 -17.25 -2.79
CA ILE A 358 3.97 -16.59 -2.69
C ILE A 358 4.99 -17.50 -1.98
N ALA A 359 4.60 -18.09 -0.84
CA ALA A 359 5.46 -18.94 -0.03
C ALA A 359 5.85 -20.23 -0.77
N LEU A 360 4.89 -20.90 -1.40
CA LEU A 360 5.11 -22.13 -2.16
C LEU A 360 5.80 -21.88 -3.49
N GLY A 361 5.88 -20.63 -3.97
CA GLY A 361 6.63 -20.23 -5.17
C GLY A 361 8.15 -20.15 -5.00
N PHE A 362 8.78 -20.95 -4.13
CA PHE A 362 10.23 -20.94 -3.92
C PHE A 362 11.03 -21.61 -5.08
N GLY A 363 12.34 -21.36 -5.15
CA GLY A 363 13.26 -21.90 -6.15
C GLY A 363 14.00 -20.85 -6.98
N PRO A 364 14.66 -21.23 -8.10
CA PRO A 364 15.28 -20.30 -9.04
C PRO A 364 14.23 -19.39 -9.65
N GLN A 365 14.42 -18.06 -9.50
CA GLN A 365 13.40 -17.10 -9.91
C GLN A 365 13.93 -16.04 -10.85
N ARG A 366 13.02 -15.59 -11.72
CA ARG A 366 13.26 -14.53 -12.70
C ARG A 366 13.59 -13.21 -12.00
N HIS A 367 14.30 -12.35 -12.73
CA HIS A 367 14.65 -10.98 -12.33
C HIS A 367 13.47 -10.20 -11.70
N VAL A 368 12.30 -10.25 -12.33
CA VAL A 368 11.08 -9.57 -11.84
C VAL A 368 10.63 -10.07 -10.46
N ILE A 369 10.73 -11.36 -10.18
CA ILE A 369 10.33 -11.93 -8.89
C ILE A 369 11.32 -11.51 -7.79
N GLN A 370 12.61 -11.39 -8.11
CA GLN A 370 13.62 -10.90 -7.15
C GLN A 370 13.37 -9.44 -6.78
N ILE A 371 13.03 -8.60 -7.76
CA ILE A 371 12.62 -7.21 -7.50
C ILE A 371 11.41 -7.20 -6.56
N LEU A 372 10.35 -7.93 -6.89
CA LEU A 372 9.13 -7.92 -6.11
C LEU A 372 9.36 -8.47 -4.68
N ARG A 373 10.18 -9.51 -4.51
CA ARG A 373 10.57 -10.02 -3.19
C ARG A 373 11.36 -8.98 -2.39
N LEU A 374 12.34 -8.33 -3.01
CA LEU A 374 13.12 -7.30 -2.33
C LEU A 374 12.27 -6.08 -2.00
N SER A 375 11.31 -5.71 -2.85
CA SER A 375 10.28 -4.70 -2.54
C SER A 375 9.50 -5.06 -1.28
N MET A 376 9.08 -6.32 -1.15
CA MET A 376 8.38 -6.79 0.05
C MET A 376 9.27 -6.79 1.29
N VAL A 377 10.51 -7.26 1.19
CA VAL A 377 11.48 -7.22 2.28
C VAL A 377 11.73 -5.79 2.73
N GLY A 378 11.98 -4.86 1.80
CA GLY A 378 12.14 -3.44 2.10
C GLY A 378 10.91 -2.84 2.77
N GLY A 379 9.71 -3.15 2.27
CA GLY A 379 8.45 -2.71 2.85
C GLY A 379 8.27 -3.22 4.28
N PHE A 380 8.56 -4.50 4.54
CA PHE A 380 8.52 -5.07 5.88
C PHE A 380 9.53 -4.43 6.82
N LEU A 381 10.78 -4.21 6.37
CA LEU A 381 11.79 -3.51 7.16
C LEU A 381 11.34 -2.11 7.54
N PHE A 382 10.76 -1.35 6.59
CA PHE A 382 10.20 -0.04 6.89
C PHE A 382 9.09 -0.12 7.95
N LEU A 383 8.12 -1.03 7.80
CA LEU A 383 7.05 -1.20 8.77
C LEU A 383 7.52 -1.72 10.13
N LEU A 384 8.69 -2.35 10.20
CA LEU A 384 9.32 -2.75 11.46
C LEU A 384 10.05 -1.59 12.14
N LEU A 385 10.68 -0.70 11.38
CA LEU A 385 11.40 0.46 11.89
C LEU A 385 10.49 1.63 12.29
N PHE A 386 9.44 1.90 11.50
CA PHE A 386 8.53 3.04 11.68
C PHE A 386 7.17 2.64 12.24
N GLU A 387 6.22 3.56 12.30
CA GLU A 387 4.84 3.25 12.60
C GLU A 387 4.33 2.13 11.66
N GLY A 388 3.87 1.06 12.28
CA GLY A 388 3.44 -0.16 11.62
C GLY A 388 2.52 -0.94 12.54
N GLY A 389 2.74 -2.22 12.75
CA GLY A 389 1.94 -3.05 13.65
C GLY A 389 0.45 -3.17 13.27
N ARG A 390 0.08 -2.86 12.02
CA ARG A 390 -1.26 -3.07 11.46
C ARG A 390 -1.17 -3.39 9.97
N SER A 391 -2.04 -4.27 9.48
CA SER A 391 -2.04 -4.67 8.06
C SER A 391 -2.49 -3.59 7.09
N ARG A 392 -3.12 -2.51 7.58
CA ARG A 392 -3.46 -1.33 6.79
C ARG A 392 -2.25 -0.74 6.05
N TYR A 393 -1.08 -0.68 6.71
CA TYR A 393 0.11 -0.10 6.09
C TYR A 393 0.68 -0.97 4.95
N LEU A 394 0.22 -2.23 4.78
CA LEU A 394 0.59 -3.07 3.64
C LEU A 394 -0.22 -2.76 2.37
N ILE A 395 -1.34 -2.03 2.47
CA ILE A 395 -2.18 -1.71 1.30
C ILE A 395 -1.33 -1.11 0.19
N GLN A 396 -0.41 -0.20 0.52
CA GLN A 396 0.50 0.44 -0.45
C GLN A 396 1.42 -0.52 -1.22
N TYR A 397 1.59 -1.76 -0.75
CA TYR A 397 2.40 -2.80 -1.40
C TYR A 397 1.56 -3.87 -2.09
N LEU A 398 0.22 -3.74 -2.11
CA LEU A 398 -0.66 -4.66 -2.82
C LEU A 398 -0.32 -4.84 -4.30
N PRO A 399 0.07 -3.79 -5.05
CA PRO A 399 0.48 -4.01 -6.43
C PRO A 399 1.66 -4.97 -6.56
N CYS A 400 2.66 -4.85 -5.67
CA CYS A 400 3.80 -5.76 -5.63
C CYS A 400 3.39 -7.18 -5.20
N LEU A 401 2.54 -7.32 -4.18
CA LEU A 401 2.05 -8.61 -3.68
C LEU A 401 1.26 -9.38 -4.75
N LEU A 402 0.33 -8.70 -5.44
CA LEU A 402 -0.50 -9.29 -6.48
C LEU A 402 0.34 -9.72 -7.68
N LEU A 403 1.30 -8.90 -8.12
CA LEU A 403 2.26 -9.28 -9.17
C LEU A 403 3.16 -10.44 -8.72
N LEU A 404 3.63 -10.43 -7.47
CA LEU A 404 4.50 -11.48 -6.93
C LEU A 404 3.77 -12.82 -6.90
N ALA A 405 2.54 -12.86 -6.38
CA ALA A 405 1.70 -14.04 -6.39
C ALA A 405 1.43 -14.52 -7.82
N THR A 406 1.08 -13.60 -8.72
CA THR A 406 0.82 -13.91 -10.15
C THR A 406 2.03 -14.59 -10.79
N PHE A 407 3.22 -14.02 -10.68
CA PHE A 407 4.41 -14.59 -11.32
C PHE A 407 4.95 -15.83 -10.59
N SER A 408 4.56 -16.05 -9.34
CA SER A 408 4.92 -17.23 -8.55
C SER A 408 3.95 -18.40 -8.76
N PHE A 409 2.76 -18.17 -9.31
CA PHE A 409 1.68 -19.16 -9.38
C PHE A 409 2.08 -20.48 -10.05
N ASP A 410 2.60 -20.45 -11.28
CA ASP A 410 3.01 -21.67 -11.99
C ASP A 410 4.05 -22.48 -11.20
N ARG A 411 4.98 -21.78 -10.53
CA ARG A 411 6.00 -22.42 -9.71
C ARG A 411 5.41 -23.00 -8.43
N ALA A 412 4.49 -22.29 -7.79
CA ALA A 412 3.78 -22.80 -6.63
C ALA A 412 3.03 -24.09 -6.96
N VAL A 413 2.32 -24.13 -8.09
CA VAL A 413 1.64 -25.35 -8.58
C VAL A 413 2.65 -26.48 -8.83
N ALA A 414 3.78 -26.20 -9.48
CA ALA A 414 4.82 -27.20 -9.72
C ALA A 414 5.41 -27.74 -8.41
N ASN A 415 5.73 -26.87 -7.46
CA ASN A 415 6.27 -27.26 -6.15
C ASN A 415 5.26 -28.07 -5.34
N VAL A 416 3.97 -27.72 -5.37
CA VAL A 416 2.92 -28.51 -4.72
C VAL A 416 2.81 -29.91 -5.33
N ARG A 417 2.82 -30.01 -6.67
CA ARG A 417 2.81 -31.32 -7.36
C ARG A 417 4.04 -32.16 -7.00
N GLN A 418 5.22 -31.53 -6.90
CA GLN A 418 6.45 -32.21 -6.52
C GLN A 418 6.41 -32.71 -5.07
N LEU A 419 5.94 -31.88 -4.13
CA LEU A 419 5.78 -32.26 -2.72
C LEU A 419 4.77 -33.40 -2.57
N TRP A 420 3.67 -33.35 -3.33
CA TRP A 420 2.67 -34.41 -3.35
C TRP A 420 3.21 -35.72 -3.90
N GLY A 421 3.92 -35.68 -5.05
CA GLY A 421 4.54 -36.87 -5.64
C GLY A 421 5.54 -37.53 -4.70
N TRP A 422 6.43 -36.73 -4.09
CA TRP A 422 7.36 -37.21 -3.07
C TRP A 422 6.65 -37.85 -1.87
N TYR A 423 5.56 -37.23 -1.39
CA TYR A 423 4.76 -37.79 -0.31
C TYR A 423 4.14 -39.14 -0.70
N THR A 424 3.58 -39.26 -1.90
CA THR A 424 3.00 -40.53 -2.37
C THR A 424 4.05 -41.64 -2.52
N GLU A 425 5.26 -41.32 -3.00
CA GLU A 425 6.37 -42.28 -3.07
C GLU A 425 6.79 -42.75 -1.68
N LYS A 426 6.91 -41.83 -0.71
CA LYS A 426 7.28 -42.17 0.68
C LYS A 426 6.21 -42.97 1.41
N LEU A 427 4.93 -42.67 1.17
CA LEU A 427 3.82 -43.43 1.74
C LEU A 427 3.80 -44.86 1.21
N ALA A 428 3.98 -45.05 -0.11
CA ALA A 428 4.05 -46.37 -0.71
C ALA A 428 5.22 -47.20 -0.17
N ALA A 429 6.41 -46.58 -0.01
CA ALA A 429 7.57 -47.24 0.58
C ALA A 429 7.35 -47.63 2.06
N ALA A 430 6.65 -46.81 2.83
CA ALA A 430 6.32 -47.12 4.23
C ALA A 430 5.33 -48.29 4.33
N ILE A 431 4.27 -48.29 3.50
CA ILE A 431 3.31 -49.40 3.46
C ILE A 431 4.01 -50.71 3.09
N ALA A 432 4.87 -50.70 2.07
CA ALA A 432 5.62 -51.89 1.67
C ALA A 432 6.56 -52.40 2.79
N ALA A 433 7.20 -51.50 3.54
CA ALA A 433 8.06 -51.89 4.67
C ALA A 433 7.25 -52.49 5.84
N ASP A 434 6.03 -51.98 6.10
CA ASP A 434 5.15 -52.53 7.11
C ASP A 434 4.63 -53.92 6.71
N GLU A 435 4.29 -54.13 5.42
CA GLU A 435 3.88 -55.43 4.86
C GLU A 435 5.02 -56.47 4.86
N GLU A 436 6.28 -56.08 4.67
CA GLU A 436 7.44 -56.96 4.80
C GLU A 436 7.76 -57.35 6.26
N SER A 437 7.21 -56.61 7.24
CA SER A 437 7.45 -56.82 8.67
C SER A 437 6.38 -57.67 9.38
N MET A 438 5.29 -58.01 8.69
CA MET A 438 4.24 -58.94 9.13
C MET A 438 4.47 -60.33 8.53
#